data_AF-A0A1F5C1Z3-F1
#
_entry.id   AF-A0A1F5C1Z3-F1
#
_cell.length_a   1.000
_cell.length_b   1.000
_cell.length_c   1.000
_cell.angle_alpha   90.00
_cell.angle_beta   90.00
_cell.angle_gamma   90.00
#
_symmetry.space_group_name_H-M   'P 1'
#
loop_
_entity.id
_entity.type
_entity.pdbx_description
1 polymer ?
#
loop_
_entity_poly.entity_id
_entity_poly.type
_entity_poly.pdbx_seq_one_letter_code
_entity_poly.pdbx_strand_id
1 'polypeptide(L)'
;MPSKGQKLGIFLGLFGTILGGLLWIIITGIVLKSMIFIIIPAVLLIASTVIVYLIYNKYPHKWLVILGALIIFIVIVNLIFINILYQRIPDYVGGITTGKNEMSLLQVNIFLGIFAFWGIFCLVLGIFKKYPKKP
;
A
#
# COMPACT_ATOMS: atom_id res chain seq x y z
N MET A 1 25.72 5.55 10.72
CA MET A 1 24.81 5.79 9.57
C MET A 1 24.48 4.45 8.93
N PRO A 2 23.25 4.19 8.44
CA PRO A 2 22.93 2.91 7.80
C PRO A 2 23.82 2.70 6.56
N SER A 3 24.27 1.46 6.36
CA SER A 3 25.12 1.09 5.23
C SER A 3 24.38 1.31 3.91
N LYS A 4 25.11 1.45 2.78
CA LYS A 4 24.49 1.60 1.44
C LYS A 4 23.50 0.46 1.16
N GLY A 5 23.83 -0.77 1.55
CA GLY A 5 22.95 -1.94 1.41
C GLY A 5 21.69 -1.88 2.27
N GLN A 6 21.78 -1.41 3.53
CA GLN A 6 20.60 -1.24 4.39
C GLN A 6 19.64 -0.18 3.86
N LYS A 7 20.16 0.92 3.33
CA LYS A 7 19.32 1.97 2.72
C LYS A 7 18.56 1.44 1.51
N LEU A 8 19.24 0.68 0.65
CA LEU A 8 18.63 0.09 -0.53
C LEU A 8 17.56 -0.93 -0.13
N GLY A 9 17.84 -1.81 0.84
CA GLY A 9 16.87 -2.80 1.31
C GLY A 9 15.59 -2.18 1.88
N ILE A 10 15.72 -1.11 2.68
CA ILE A 10 14.55 -0.39 3.22
C ILE A 10 13.76 0.28 2.09
N PHE A 11 14.45 0.93 1.14
CA PHE A 11 13.78 1.57 0.03
C PHE A 11 13.03 0.56 -0.86
N LEU A 12 13.65 -0.58 -1.17
CA LEU A 12 13.03 -1.66 -1.92
C LEU A 12 11.81 -2.24 -1.17
N GLY A 13 11.88 -2.36 0.16
CA GLY A 13 10.74 -2.78 0.98
C GLY A 13 9.57 -1.79 0.92
N LEU A 14 9.86 -0.48 1.00
CA LEU A 14 8.85 0.57 0.85
C LEU A 14 8.24 0.56 -0.55
N PHE A 15 9.06 0.47 -1.59
CA PHE A 15 8.61 0.38 -2.98
C PHE A 15 7.75 -0.86 -3.23
N GLY A 16 8.19 -2.02 -2.76
CA GLY A 16 7.44 -3.27 -2.85
C GLY A 16 6.08 -3.19 -2.16
N THR A 17 5.99 -2.44 -1.05
CA THR A 17 4.71 -2.19 -0.36
C THR A 17 3.76 -1.38 -1.23
N ILE A 18 4.23 -0.30 -1.87
CA ILE A 18 3.42 0.51 -2.80
C ILE A 18 2.95 -0.34 -3.98
N LEU A 19 3.89 -1.05 -4.60
CA LEU A 19 3.64 -1.82 -5.80
C LEU A 19 2.66 -2.96 -5.52
N GLY A 20 2.90 -3.77 -4.49
CA GLY A 20 1.98 -4.83 -4.08
C GLY A 20 0.60 -4.31 -3.69
N GLY A 21 0.53 -3.16 -3.01
CA GLY A 21 -0.71 -2.56 -2.53
C GLY A 21 -1.60 -1.95 -3.62
N LEU A 22 -1.04 -1.52 -4.76
CA LEU A 22 -1.78 -0.82 -5.82
C LEU A 22 -1.88 -1.58 -7.14
N LEU A 23 -1.00 -2.55 -7.41
CA LEU A 23 -0.94 -3.24 -8.70
C LEU A 23 -2.22 -4.03 -9.02
N TRP A 24 -2.81 -4.69 -8.02
CA TRP A 24 -4.02 -5.49 -8.24
C TRP A 24 -5.21 -4.63 -8.70
N ILE A 25 -5.27 -3.36 -8.28
CA ILE A 25 -6.31 -2.40 -8.70
C ILE A 25 -6.17 -2.12 -10.20
N ILE A 26 -4.93 -1.92 -10.67
CA ILE A 26 -4.63 -1.69 -12.08
C ILE A 26 -5.02 -2.93 -12.91
N ILE A 27 -4.63 -4.13 -12.47
CA ILE A 27 -4.98 -5.39 -13.13
C ILE A 27 -6.50 -5.53 -13.22
N THR A 28 -7.22 -5.26 -12.12
CA THR A 28 -8.68 -5.29 -12.07
C THR A 28 -9.29 -4.26 -13.03
N GLY A 29 -8.75 -3.04 -13.09
CA GLY A 29 -9.16 -2.01 -14.03
C GLY A 29 -9.00 -2.42 -15.50
N ILE A 30 -7.93 -3.14 -15.84
CA ILE A 30 -7.70 -3.72 -17.17
C ILE A 30 -8.78 -4.76 -17.50
N VAL A 31 -9.08 -5.68 -16.57
CA VAL A 31 -10.12 -6.71 -16.75
C VAL A 31 -11.49 -6.06 -16.98
N LEU A 32 -11.80 -5.00 -16.22
CA LEU A 32 -13.04 -4.24 -16.34
C LEU A 32 -13.05 -3.24 -17.51
N LYS A 33 -11.96 -3.17 -18.30
CA LYS A 33 -11.77 -2.22 -19.42
C LYS A 33 -12.06 -0.76 -19.04
N SER A 34 -11.75 -0.38 -17.80
CA SER A 34 -12.05 0.94 -17.27
C SER A 34 -10.77 1.76 -17.08
N MET A 35 -10.60 2.80 -17.89
CA MET A 35 -9.42 3.67 -17.84
C MET A 35 -9.25 4.36 -16.48
N ILE A 36 -10.35 4.70 -15.81
CA ILE A 36 -10.32 5.39 -14.50
C ILE A 36 -9.61 4.52 -13.45
N PHE A 37 -9.93 3.22 -13.41
CA PHE A 37 -9.32 2.27 -12.48
C PHE A 37 -7.90 1.82 -12.88
N ILE A 38 -7.38 2.31 -14.00
CA ILE A 38 -5.98 2.14 -14.42
C ILE A 38 -5.19 3.40 -14.08
N ILE A 39 -5.67 4.56 -14.53
CA ILE A 39 -4.96 5.84 -14.43
C ILE A 39 -4.82 6.29 -12.99
N ILE A 40 -5.89 6.27 -12.20
CA ILE A 40 -5.85 6.76 -10.81
C ILE A 40 -4.83 5.96 -9.97
N PRO A 41 -4.90 4.62 -9.87
CA PRO A 41 -3.92 3.87 -9.09
C PRO A 41 -2.50 3.95 -9.67
N ALA A 42 -2.32 4.08 -10.99
CA ALA A 42 -1.00 4.31 -11.58
C ALA A 42 -0.40 5.66 -11.16
N VAL A 43 -1.19 6.73 -11.17
CA VAL A 43 -0.77 8.05 -10.68
C VAL A 43 -0.46 8.00 -9.19
N LEU A 44 -1.29 7.33 -8.39
CA LEU A 44 -1.03 7.13 -6.96
C LEU A 44 0.26 6.34 -6.70
N LEU A 45 0.55 5.32 -7.50
CA LEU A 45 1.78 4.52 -7.40
C LEU A 45 3.01 5.39 -7.65
N ILE A 46 3.01 6.17 -8.74
CA ILE A 46 4.12 7.07 -9.08
C ILE A 46 4.28 8.15 -8.01
N ALA A 47 3.19 8.84 -7.65
CA ALA A 47 3.21 9.91 -6.66
C ALA A 47 3.71 9.41 -5.30
N SER A 48 3.20 8.27 -4.82
CA SER A 48 3.62 7.67 -3.55
C SER A 48 5.09 7.28 -3.58
N THR A 49 5.58 6.73 -4.70
CA THR A 49 6.99 6.33 -4.85
C THR A 49 7.91 7.55 -4.77
N VAL A 50 7.56 8.62 -5.49
CA VAL A 50 8.33 9.88 -5.48
C VAL A 50 8.33 10.50 -4.09
N ILE A 51 7.16 10.60 -3.44
CA ILE A 51 7.02 11.16 -2.09
C ILE A 51 7.86 10.35 -1.09
N VAL A 52 7.75 9.03 -1.11
CA VAL A 52 8.53 8.14 -0.23
C VAL A 52 10.02 8.29 -0.49
N TYR A 53 10.46 8.34 -1.74
CA TYR A 53 11.87 8.57 -2.09
C TYR A 53 12.40 9.90 -1.53
N LEU A 54 11.65 10.99 -1.72
CA LEU A 54 12.02 12.31 -1.22
C LEU A 54 12.08 12.36 0.31
N ILE A 55 11.05 11.83 1.00
CA ILE A 55 10.99 11.82 2.47
C ILE A 55 12.09 10.91 3.04
N TYR A 56 12.29 9.72 2.47
CA TYR A 56 13.31 8.78 2.94
C TYR A 56 14.72 9.32 2.78
N ASN A 57 15.01 10.02 1.68
CA ASN A 57 16.31 10.67 1.49
C ASN A 57 16.54 11.81 2.50
N LYS A 58 15.50 12.58 2.83
CA LYS A 58 15.59 13.68 3.80
C LYS A 58 15.65 13.18 5.26
N TYR A 59 14.87 12.15 5.59
CA TYR A 59 14.73 11.62 6.95
C TYR A 59 14.87 10.08 7.00
N PRO A 60 16.04 9.51 6.64
CA PRO A 60 16.21 8.05 6.54
C PRO A 60 16.06 7.33 7.88
N HIS A 61 16.25 8.04 8.99
CA HIS A 61 16.07 7.49 10.33
C HIS A 61 14.59 7.22 10.64
N LYS A 62 13.66 8.02 10.09
CA LYS A 62 12.20 7.90 10.33
C LYS A 62 11.52 6.85 9.44
N TRP A 63 12.25 5.85 8.96
CA TRP A 63 11.72 4.85 8.01
C TRP A 63 10.49 4.09 8.53
N LEU A 64 10.41 3.83 9.84
CA LEU A 64 9.24 3.20 10.47
C LEU A 64 7.99 4.09 10.40
N VAL A 65 8.15 5.40 10.58
CA VAL A 65 7.07 6.39 10.45
C VAL A 65 6.58 6.44 9.00
N ILE A 66 7.52 6.44 8.05
CA ILE A 66 7.21 6.44 6.61
C ILE A 66 6.46 5.15 6.24
N LEU A 67 6.93 3.99 6.70
CA LEU A 67 6.30 2.71 6.45
C LEU A 67 4.89 2.66 7.04
N GLY A 68 4.70 3.07 8.30
CA GLY A 68 3.39 3.04 8.94
C GLY A 68 2.38 3.98 8.27
N ALA A 69 2.79 5.20 7.94
CA ALA A 69 1.96 6.14 7.17
C ALA A 69 1.60 5.58 5.79
N LEU A 70 2.56 4.94 5.12
CA LEU A 70 2.36 4.33 3.82
C LEU A 70 1.37 3.16 3.87
N ILE A 71 1.50 2.28 4.87
CA ILE A 71 0.56 1.16 5.07
C ILE A 71 -0.86 1.68 5.29
N ILE A 72 -1.03 2.67 6.17
CA ILE A 72 -2.36 3.27 6.41
C ILE A 72 -2.93 3.87 5.13
N PHE A 73 -2.12 4.63 4.39
CA PHE A 73 -2.54 5.20 3.12
C PHE A 73 -2.99 4.12 2.12
N ILE A 74 -2.18 3.08 1.94
CA ILE A 74 -2.50 1.96 1.04
C ILE A 74 -3.78 1.26 1.49
N VAL A 75 -3.96 1.02 2.78
CA VAL A 75 -5.17 0.40 3.33
C VAL A 75 -6.40 1.25 3.02
N ILE A 76 -6.34 2.57 3.24
CA ILE A 76 -7.46 3.48 2.93
C ILE A 76 -7.79 3.43 1.43
N VAL A 77 -6.78 3.52 0.56
CA VAL A 77 -6.98 3.40 -0.88
C VAL A 77 -7.61 2.06 -1.23
N ASN A 78 -7.10 0.96 -0.67
CA ASN A 78 -7.63 -0.38 -0.91
C ASN A 78 -9.08 -0.52 -0.44
N LEU A 79 -9.44 0.02 0.73
CA LEU A 79 -10.81 0.03 1.22
C LEU A 79 -11.73 0.79 0.27
N ILE A 80 -11.31 1.94 -0.25
CA ILE A 80 -12.11 2.70 -1.20
C ILE A 80 -12.31 1.89 -2.50
N PHE A 81 -11.21 1.41 -3.09
CA PHE A 81 -11.26 0.72 -4.37
C PHE A 81 -11.95 -0.64 -4.27
N ILE A 82 -11.71 -1.45 -3.23
CA ILE A 82 -12.38 -2.74 -3.09
C ILE A 82 -13.88 -2.54 -2.97
N ASN A 83 -14.37 -1.62 -2.14
CA ASN A 83 -15.82 -1.42 -1.98
C ASN A 83 -16.49 -0.87 -3.26
N ILE A 84 -15.76 -0.11 -4.09
CA ILE A 84 -16.26 0.36 -5.39
C ILE A 84 -16.20 -0.74 -6.47
N LEU A 85 -15.10 -1.50 -6.50
CA LEU A 85 -14.83 -2.50 -7.53
C LEU A 85 -15.60 -3.80 -7.26
N TYR A 86 -15.85 -4.16 -6.00
CA TYR A 86 -16.38 -5.46 -5.61
C TYR A 86 -17.66 -5.83 -6.35
N GLN A 87 -18.58 -4.87 -6.44
CA GLN A 87 -19.85 -5.07 -7.15
C GLN A 87 -19.66 -5.22 -8.66
N ARG A 88 -18.62 -4.59 -9.21
CA ARG A 88 -18.31 -4.56 -10.65
C ARG A 88 -17.47 -5.75 -11.10
N ILE A 89 -16.82 -6.46 -10.18
CA ILE A 89 -16.05 -7.67 -10.50
C ILE A 89 -17.03 -8.76 -10.95
N PRO A 90 -16.83 -9.35 -12.14
CA PRO A 90 -17.66 -10.46 -12.62
C PRO A 90 -17.42 -11.72 -11.77
N ASP A 91 -18.42 -12.58 -11.63
CA ASP A 91 -18.32 -13.82 -10.85
C ASP A 91 -17.36 -14.84 -11.50
N TYR A 92 -17.06 -14.65 -12.79
CA TYR A 92 -16.16 -15.50 -13.58
C TYR A 92 -15.27 -14.64 -14.49
N VAL A 93 -13.98 -15.02 -14.60
CA VAL A 93 -13.02 -14.45 -15.55
C VAL A 93 -12.32 -15.62 -16.26
N GLY A 94 -12.44 -15.70 -17.59
CA GLY A 94 -11.82 -16.78 -18.36
C GLY A 94 -12.31 -18.19 -17.99
N GLY A 95 -13.56 -18.32 -17.53
CA GLY A 95 -14.14 -19.59 -17.07
C GLY A 95 -13.78 -20.00 -15.64
N ILE A 96 -12.94 -19.22 -14.94
CA ILE A 96 -12.55 -19.47 -13.54
C ILE A 96 -13.39 -18.57 -12.63
N THR A 97 -13.91 -19.13 -11.54
CA THR A 97 -14.66 -18.36 -10.54
C THR A 97 -13.74 -17.35 -9.84
N THR A 98 -14.23 -16.14 -9.61
CA THR A 98 -13.50 -15.10 -8.90
C THR A 98 -13.59 -15.22 -7.37
N GLY A 99 -14.38 -16.18 -6.84
CA GLY A 99 -14.58 -16.36 -5.40
C GLY A 99 -15.39 -15.22 -4.74
N LYS A 100 -16.14 -14.45 -5.55
CA LYS A 100 -16.97 -13.33 -5.10
C LYS A 100 -18.15 -13.85 -4.27
N ASN A 101 -18.22 -13.42 -3.02
CA ASN A 101 -19.32 -13.63 -2.07
C ASN A 101 -19.33 -12.47 -1.06
N GLU A 102 -20.46 -12.07 -0.50
CA GLU A 102 -20.51 -11.04 0.56
C GLU A 102 -19.54 -11.33 1.72
N MET A 103 -19.36 -12.61 2.06
CA MET A 103 -18.44 -13.02 3.12
C MET A 103 -16.96 -12.78 2.75
N SER A 104 -16.56 -12.86 1.47
CA SER A 104 -15.18 -12.59 1.06
C SER A 104 -14.85 -11.09 1.07
N LEU A 105 -15.82 -10.20 0.80
CA LEU A 105 -15.62 -8.75 0.98
C LEU A 105 -15.36 -8.41 2.45
N LEU A 106 -16.14 -9.01 3.36
CA LEU A 106 -15.96 -8.82 4.80
C LEU A 106 -14.56 -9.31 5.25
N GLN A 107 -14.13 -10.48 4.79
CA GLN A 107 -12.80 -11.02 5.10
C GLN A 107 -11.68 -10.08 4.63
N VAL A 108 -11.78 -9.56 3.40
CA VAL A 108 -10.79 -8.58 2.88
C VAL A 108 -10.80 -7.30 3.70
N ASN A 109 -11.97 -6.76 4.06
CA ASN A 109 -12.06 -5.56 4.88
C ASN A 109 -11.46 -5.76 6.28
N ILE A 110 -11.68 -6.92 6.92
CA ILE A 110 -11.07 -7.28 8.21
C ILE A 110 -9.54 -7.38 8.06
N PHE A 111 -9.07 -8.05 7.02
CA PHE A 111 -7.64 -8.18 6.73
C PHE A 111 -6.99 -6.80 6.55
N LEU A 112 -7.61 -5.91 5.77
CA LEU A 112 -7.18 -4.52 5.62
C LEU A 112 -7.17 -3.77 6.95
N GLY A 113 -8.16 -4.00 7.81
CA GLY A 113 -8.21 -3.46 9.18
C GLY A 113 -7.02 -3.89 10.03
N ILE A 114 -6.63 -5.16 9.98
CA ILE A 114 -5.44 -5.69 10.69
C ILE A 114 -4.16 -5.02 10.18
N PHE A 115 -4.03 -4.84 8.87
CA PHE A 115 -2.90 -4.09 8.29
C PHE A 115 -2.91 -2.62 8.71
N ALA A 116 -4.08 -1.99 8.87
CA ALA A 116 -4.18 -0.64 9.40
C ALA A 116 -3.61 -0.56 10.83
N PHE A 117 -3.98 -1.51 11.70
CA PHE A 117 -3.43 -1.61 13.05
C PHE A 117 -1.91 -1.80 13.03
N TRP A 118 -1.39 -2.62 12.11
CA TRP A 118 0.06 -2.77 11.93
C TRP A 118 0.73 -1.46 11.50
N GLY A 119 0.11 -0.72 10.57
CA GLY A 119 0.59 0.61 10.15
C GLY A 119 0.62 1.61 11.31
N ILE A 120 -0.42 1.64 12.13
CA ILE A 120 -0.49 2.46 13.36
C ILE A 120 0.63 2.05 14.32
N PHE A 121 0.82 0.75 14.55
CA PHE A 121 1.88 0.23 15.40
C PHE A 121 3.28 0.67 14.91
N CYS A 122 3.56 0.56 13.61
CA CYS A 122 4.80 1.06 13.00
C CYS A 122 4.98 2.57 13.19
N LEU A 123 3.91 3.36 13.07
CA LEU A 123 3.93 4.81 13.30
C LEU A 123 4.26 5.13 14.75
N VAL A 124 3.55 4.53 15.70
CA VAL A 124 3.77 4.73 17.14
C VAL A 124 5.20 4.37 17.49
N LEU A 125 5.67 3.18 17.11
CA LEU A 125 7.06 2.79 17.34
C LEU A 125 8.05 3.78 16.71
N GLY A 126 7.80 4.23 15.49
CA GLY A 126 8.66 5.19 14.80
C GLY A 126 8.71 6.58 15.45
N ILE A 127 7.60 7.04 16.04
CA ILE A 127 7.51 8.33 16.73
C ILE A 127 8.21 8.27 18.09
N PHE A 128 7.97 7.20 18.86
CA PHE A 128 8.55 7.05 20.20
C PHE A 128 9.99 6.53 20.20
N LYS A 129 10.50 6.06 19.05
CA LYS A 129 11.90 5.69 18.91
C LYS A 129 12.79 6.92 19.06
N LYS A 130 13.52 6.98 20.18
CA LYS A 130 14.56 8.00 20.38
C LYS A 130 15.68 7.78 19.35
N TYR A 131 15.79 8.68 18.39
CA TYR A 131 16.91 8.70 17.47
C TYR A 131 18.07 9.46 18.12
N PRO A 132 19.29 8.90 18.16
CA PRO A 132 20.44 9.63 18.65
C PRO A 132 20.61 10.89 17.80
N LYS A 133 20.67 12.06 18.46
CA LYS A 133 21.05 13.32 17.79
C LYS A 133 22.42 13.06 17.15
N LYS A 134 22.54 13.36 15.85
CA LYS A 134 23.86 13.37 15.20
C LYS A 134 24.79 14.29 16.00
N PRO A 135 26.03 13.86 16.31
CA PRO A 135 27.06 14.79 16.74
C PRO A 135 27.37 15.80 15.63
#